data_AF-A0A367K1R5-F1
#
_entry.id   AF-A0A367K1R5-F1
#
_cell.length_a   1.000
_cell.length_b   1.000
_cell.length_c   1.000
_cell.angle_alpha   90.00
_cell.angle_beta   90.00
_cell.angle_gamma   90.00
#
_symmetry.space_group_name_H-M   'P 1'
#
loop_
_entity.id
_entity.type
_entity.pdbx_description
1 polymer ?
#
loop_
_entity_poly.entity_id
_entity_poly.type
_entity_poly.pdbx_seq_one_letter_code
_entity_poly.pdbx_strand_id
1 'polypeptide(L)'
;MLLLLYLFYFAIVNAQANPNNPFIWQIQVRYDTALSNSSRVYLKDSSLKTYSQEFQTIFQNKDRFGYNERLVIDMGDACTNTSIDDIELWNDYLAMSPAMMSQPSIALVKRGGRCRQWSEKISTVQRLSDAYRLTITAAMIYDDIAYNDTMLIQERTDNASYPQWTSDHLPSNRNISLMKPESTIDPGTTFIAVYFVPYAYMDFLNRTYLQKNFQRNGTMQTYTQLTFFLYEDHFNTPSAPADSLVSDQGDDIHDDDIDGKPTYFVYFIAGAAVVILVLVIFHWCRAARRTMARDSNSGHNLLLNDQQTTQHLMPFLDLHTLCPITTYGQTSMTNTACAICLDDFKDDFFVRVLPCRHGYCTACIDVWLTKKSSLCPICKYDCRSALSAKEEHQDVV
;
A
#
# COMPACT_ATOMS: atom_id res chain seq x y z
N MET A 1 -13.14 17.51 4.74
CA MET A 1 -13.72 17.26 3.40
C MET A 1 -12.71 16.67 2.42
N LEU A 2 -11.51 17.27 2.24
CA LEU A 2 -10.47 16.77 1.33
C LEU A 2 -9.94 15.36 1.66
N LEU A 3 -9.76 15.03 2.94
CA LEU A 3 -9.33 13.69 3.38
C LEU A 3 -10.41 12.63 3.11
N LEU A 4 -11.69 12.97 3.28
CA LEU A 4 -12.81 12.08 2.98
C LEU A 4 -12.91 11.83 1.48
N LEU A 5 -12.75 12.87 0.65
CA LEU A 5 -12.71 12.73 -0.81
C LEU A 5 -11.55 11.87 -1.28
N TYR A 6 -10.35 12.03 -0.70
CA TYR A 6 -9.18 11.22 -1.03
C TYR A 6 -9.35 9.76 -0.60
N LEU A 7 -9.84 9.50 0.62
CA LEU A 7 -10.11 8.13 1.08
C LEU A 7 -11.23 7.46 0.26
N PHE A 8 -12.24 8.23 -0.15
CA PHE A 8 -13.31 7.73 -1.01
C PHE A 8 -12.80 7.41 -2.41
N TYR A 9 -11.96 8.30 -2.97
CA TYR A 9 -11.33 8.10 -4.25
C TYR A 9 -10.42 6.89 -4.27
N PHE A 10 -9.60 6.76 -3.23
CA PHE A 10 -8.71 5.62 -3.06
C PHE A 10 -9.48 4.32 -2.88
N ALA A 11 -10.57 4.32 -2.09
CA ALA A 11 -11.45 3.16 -1.96
C ALA A 11 -12.12 2.78 -3.30
N ILE A 12 -12.53 3.77 -4.11
CA ILE A 12 -13.07 3.53 -5.45
C ILE A 12 -12.00 2.91 -6.36
N VAL A 13 -10.79 3.48 -6.38
CA VAL A 13 -9.68 2.97 -7.19
C VAL A 13 -9.32 1.53 -6.76
N ASN A 14 -9.25 1.27 -5.46
CA ASN A 14 -8.98 -0.08 -4.94
C ASN A 14 -10.08 -1.08 -5.30
N ALA A 15 -11.35 -0.67 -5.25
CA ALA A 15 -12.48 -1.54 -5.60
C ALA A 15 -12.49 -1.97 -7.08
N GLN A 16 -11.70 -1.32 -7.93
CA GLN A 16 -11.53 -1.67 -9.33
C GLN A 16 -10.43 -2.70 -9.58
N ALA A 17 -9.55 -2.95 -8.59
CA ALA A 17 -8.50 -3.94 -8.71
C ALA A 17 -9.12 -5.34 -8.69
N ASN A 18 -8.98 -6.08 -9.79
CA ASN A 18 -9.41 -7.48 -9.86
C ASN A 18 -8.40 -8.29 -10.70
N PRO A 19 -8.44 -9.64 -10.64
CA PRO A 19 -7.49 -10.50 -11.34
C PRO A 19 -7.42 -10.25 -12.84
N ASN A 20 -8.56 -9.89 -13.43
CA ASN A 20 -8.68 -9.63 -14.86
C ASN A 20 -8.23 -8.21 -15.21
N ASN A 21 -8.08 -7.31 -14.25
CA ASN A 21 -7.76 -5.89 -14.50
C ASN A 21 -6.65 -5.41 -13.58
N PRO A 22 -5.45 -6.00 -13.68
CA PRO A 22 -4.28 -5.45 -13.05
C PRO A 22 -3.99 -4.06 -13.62
N PHE A 23 -3.73 -3.10 -12.74
CA PHE A 23 -3.37 -1.76 -13.15
C PHE A 23 -2.32 -1.14 -12.25
N ILE A 24 -1.63 -0.14 -12.81
CA ILE A 24 -0.68 0.69 -12.10
C ILE A 24 -1.25 2.10 -12.10
N TRP A 25 -1.44 2.65 -10.91
CA TRP A 25 -1.80 4.04 -10.73
C TRP A 25 -0.53 4.87 -10.62
N GLN A 26 -0.46 5.93 -11.42
CA GLN A 26 0.68 6.84 -11.44
C GLN A 26 0.23 8.29 -11.25
N ILE A 27 1.06 9.06 -10.55
CA ILE A 27 0.85 10.49 -10.32
C ILE A 27 2.19 11.20 -10.17
N GLN A 28 2.29 12.43 -10.66
CA GLN A 28 3.44 13.28 -10.42
C GLN A 28 3.28 14.05 -9.11
N VAL A 29 4.36 14.15 -8.35
CA VAL A 29 4.38 14.79 -7.05
C VAL A 29 5.60 15.69 -6.96
N ARG A 30 5.40 16.93 -6.52
CA ARG A 30 6.49 17.89 -6.33
C ARG A 30 6.96 17.87 -4.88
N TYR A 31 8.27 17.88 -4.70
CA TYR A 31 8.92 17.98 -3.40
C TYR A 31 9.93 19.12 -3.43
N ASP A 32 10.10 19.79 -2.29
CA ASP A 32 11.32 20.54 -2.04
C ASP A 32 12.42 19.54 -1.66
N THR A 33 13.46 19.45 -2.48
CA THR A 33 14.59 18.52 -2.32
C THR A 33 15.38 18.76 -1.03
N ALA A 34 15.37 19.97 -0.48
CA ALA A 34 16.05 20.30 0.76
C ALA A 34 15.23 19.94 2.00
N LEU A 35 13.94 19.63 1.83
CA LEU A 35 13.02 19.31 2.91
C LEU A 35 12.56 17.85 2.83
N SER A 36 12.10 17.30 3.95
CA SER A 36 11.47 15.98 3.99
C SER A 36 10.03 16.04 3.44
N ASN A 37 9.26 14.96 3.63
CA ASN A 37 7.87 14.80 3.18
C ASN A 37 6.88 15.94 3.55
N SER A 38 7.27 16.92 4.36
CA SER A 38 6.44 18.09 4.68
C SER A 38 6.14 18.99 3.48
N SER A 39 6.89 18.89 2.38
CA SER A 39 6.78 19.76 1.20
C SER A 39 5.96 19.18 0.02
N ARG A 40 5.38 17.97 0.16
CA ARG A 40 4.76 17.26 -0.97
C ARG A 40 3.54 18.00 -1.57
N VAL A 41 3.53 18.14 -2.89
CA VAL A 41 2.40 18.72 -3.64
C VAL A 41 2.05 17.82 -4.83
N TYR A 42 0.91 17.13 -4.77
CA TYR A 42 0.43 16.27 -5.85
C TYR A 42 -0.07 17.09 -7.05
N LEU A 43 0.36 16.72 -8.25
CA LEU A 43 -0.12 17.26 -9.51
C LEU A 43 -1.32 16.44 -9.97
N LYS A 44 -2.52 16.75 -9.47
CA LYS A 44 -3.73 15.94 -9.70
C LYS A 44 -4.03 15.67 -11.18
N ASP A 45 -3.76 16.63 -12.06
CA ASP A 45 -4.01 16.50 -13.51
C ASP A 45 -3.10 15.48 -14.19
N SER A 46 -2.02 15.04 -13.53
CA SER A 46 -1.12 13.99 -14.00
C SER A 46 -1.53 12.58 -13.59
N SER A 47 -2.59 12.46 -12.78
CA SER A 47 -3.10 11.19 -12.24
C SER A 47 -3.66 10.31 -13.37
N LEU A 48 -3.11 9.10 -13.52
CA LEU A 48 -3.48 8.18 -14.60
C LEU A 48 -3.47 6.72 -14.12
N LYS A 49 -4.47 5.95 -14.52
CA LYS A 49 -4.45 4.50 -14.43
C LYS A 49 -3.95 3.94 -15.75
N THR A 50 -2.97 3.07 -15.69
CA THR A 50 -2.57 2.27 -16.85
C THR A 50 -2.94 0.82 -16.56
N TYR A 51 -3.62 0.17 -17.49
CA TYR A 51 -3.99 -1.24 -17.44
C TYR A 51 -3.20 -2.02 -18.50
N SER A 52 -2.80 -3.24 -18.15
CA SER A 52 -2.21 -4.19 -19.08
C SER A 52 -2.37 -5.60 -18.54
N GLN A 53 -2.76 -6.56 -19.37
CA GLN A 53 -2.76 -7.98 -18.98
C GLN A 53 -1.37 -8.47 -18.60
N GLU A 54 -0.33 -7.84 -19.13
CA GLU A 54 1.05 -8.28 -18.91
C GLU A 54 1.60 -7.86 -17.53
N PHE A 55 0.88 -7.03 -16.77
CA PHE A 55 1.26 -6.67 -15.40
C PHE A 55 1.07 -7.86 -14.45
N GLN A 56 2.17 -8.30 -13.84
CA GLN A 56 2.19 -9.52 -13.04
C GLN A 56 2.91 -9.29 -11.72
N THR A 57 2.40 -9.93 -10.66
CA THR A 57 3.09 -10.02 -9.37
C THR A 57 4.02 -11.22 -9.40
N ILE A 58 5.32 -11.00 -9.17
CA ILE A 58 6.30 -12.08 -9.04
C ILE A 58 6.35 -12.55 -7.59
N PHE A 59 6.54 -11.58 -6.69
CA PHE A 59 6.62 -11.83 -5.26
C PHE A 59 6.00 -10.65 -4.55
N GLN A 60 4.82 -10.84 -3.96
CA GLN A 60 4.13 -9.74 -3.32
C GLN A 60 4.89 -9.26 -2.08
N ASN A 61 5.53 -10.17 -1.34
CA ASN A 61 5.95 -9.90 0.04
C ASN A 61 4.80 -9.25 0.85
N LYS A 62 5.07 -8.60 1.98
CA LYS A 62 4.08 -7.87 2.81
C LYS A 62 3.41 -6.65 2.11
N ASP A 63 3.41 -6.59 0.79
CA ASP A 63 2.77 -5.58 -0.07
C ASP A 63 1.32 -5.94 -0.37
N ARG A 64 0.50 -6.00 0.69
CA ARG A 64 -0.95 -6.19 0.51
C ARG A 64 -1.61 -4.84 0.21
N PHE A 65 -2.44 -4.87 -0.82
CA PHE A 65 -3.20 -3.79 -1.44
C PHE A 65 -3.30 -2.47 -0.67
N GLY A 66 -2.83 -1.40 -1.31
CA GLY A 66 -3.42 -0.08 -1.11
C GLY A 66 -2.67 0.91 -0.22
N TYR A 67 -1.37 0.77 0.07
CA TYR A 67 -0.70 1.81 0.86
C TYR A 67 0.70 2.20 0.40
N ASN A 68 1.15 1.68 -0.75
CA ASN A 68 2.53 1.82 -1.16
C ASN A 68 2.69 2.77 -2.34
N GLU A 69 2.37 4.02 -2.05
CA GLU A 69 2.75 5.20 -2.81
C GLU A 69 4.27 5.30 -2.87
N ARG A 70 4.89 4.82 -3.96
CA ARG A 70 6.35 4.72 -4.06
C ARG A 70 6.95 5.67 -5.08
N LEU A 71 7.98 6.39 -4.67
CA LEU A 71 8.80 7.17 -5.59
C LEU A 71 9.67 6.25 -6.44
N VAL A 72 9.85 6.62 -7.70
CA VAL A 72 10.60 5.81 -8.66
C VAL A 72 12.10 6.09 -8.56
N ILE A 73 12.91 5.04 -8.48
CA ILE A 73 14.37 5.09 -8.58
C ILE A 73 14.83 4.17 -9.71
N ASP A 74 15.55 4.70 -10.69
CA ASP A 74 16.19 3.88 -11.73
C ASP A 74 17.42 3.16 -11.18
N MET A 75 17.46 1.83 -11.29
CA MET A 75 18.61 1.01 -10.88
C MET A 75 19.24 0.25 -12.05
N GLY A 76 18.88 0.60 -13.29
CA GLY A 76 19.44 0.02 -14.50
C GLY A 76 19.20 -1.49 -14.58
N ASP A 77 20.26 -2.28 -14.73
CA ASP A 77 20.19 -3.75 -14.71
C ASP A 77 20.31 -4.37 -13.32
N ALA A 78 20.59 -3.56 -12.29
CA ALA A 78 20.78 -3.94 -10.89
C ALA A 78 21.68 -5.18 -10.68
N CYS A 79 22.75 -5.32 -11.46
CA CYS A 79 23.69 -6.43 -11.30
C CYS A 79 24.72 -6.15 -10.19
N THR A 80 25.44 -7.18 -9.78
CA THR A 80 26.41 -7.14 -8.67
C THR A 80 27.40 -5.95 -8.71
N ASN A 81 27.81 -5.52 -9.89
CA ASN A 81 28.73 -4.40 -10.09
C ASN A 81 28.07 -3.00 -10.12
N THR A 82 26.74 -2.91 -10.00
CA THR A 82 26.05 -1.62 -9.91
C THR A 82 26.44 -0.91 -8.62
N SER A 83 26.94 0.32 -8.77
CA SER A 83 27.36 1.19 -7.68
C SER A 83 26.30 2.24 -7.36
N ILE A 84 26.46 2.94 -6.23
CA ILE A 84 25.60 4.08 -5.90
C ILE A 84 25.82 5.25 -6.87
N ASP A 85 27.03 5.43 -7.40
CA ASP A 85 27.34 6.50 -8.35
C ASP A 85 26.58 6.30 -9.68
N ASP A 86 26.43 5.04 -10.11
CA ASP A 86 25.61 4.70 -11.28
C ASP A 86 24.14 5.07 -11.03
N ILE A 87 23.62 4.73 -9.84
CA ILE A 87 22.23 5.03 -9.46
C ILE A 87 22.01 6.54 -9.39
N GLU A 88 22.89 7.29 -8.75
CA GLU A 88 22.81 8.75 -8.72
C GLU A 88 22.83 9.33 -10.14
N LEU A 89 23.73 8.86 -11.01
CA LEU A 89 23.83 9.31 -12.39
C LEU A 89 22.53 9.06 -13.19
N TRP A 90 21.90 7.89 -13.03
CA TRP A 90 20.65 7.57 -13.71
C TRP A 90 19.43 8.31 -13.15
N ASN A 91 19.54 8.89 -11.96
CA ASN A 91 18.47 9.62 -11.27
C ASN A 91 18.81 11.11 -11.09
N ASP A 92 19.62 11.69 -11.98
CA ASP A 92 19.98 13.11 -11.98
C ASP A 92 20.55 13.63 -10.64
N TYR A 93 21.25 12.77 -9.92
CA TYR A 93 21.83 13.00 -8.59
C TYR A 93 20.81 13.31 -7.49
N LEU A 94 19.61 12.69 -7.57
CA LEU A 94 18.51 12.91 -6.64
C LEU A 94 18.05 11.64 -5.89
N ALA A 95 18.67 10.49 -6.14
CA ALA A 95 18.28 9.22 -5.52
C ALA A 95 18.48 9.22 -4.00
N MET A 96 19.49 9.95 -3.50
CA MET A 96 19.75 10.15 -2.07
C MET A 96 19.25 11.50 -1.53
N SER A 97 18.40 12.23 -2.27
CA SER A 97 17.86 13.50 -1.78
C SER A 97 17.02 13.31 -0.50
N PRO A 98 17.01 14.27 0.44
CA PRO A 98 16.16 14.22 1.64
C PRO A 98 14.68 13.91 1.34
N ALA A 99 14.16 14.42 0.23
CA ALA A 99 12.81 14.13 -0.23
C ALA A 99 12.62 12.63 -0.56
N MET A 100 13.50 12.08 -1.40
CA MET A 100 13.49 10.66 -1.80
C MET A 100 13.61 9.73 -0.58
N MET A 101 14.61 10.01 0.26
CA MET A 101 14.93 9.22 1.46
C MET A 101 13.82 9.24 2.53
N SER A 102 12.92 10.22 2.46
CA SER A 102 11.81 10.34 3.41
C SER A 102 10.60 9.50 3.06
N GLN A 103 10.56 8.88 1.87
CA GLN A 103 9.41 8.12 1.35
C GLN A 103 9.83 6.71 0.94
N PRO A 104 8.89 5.74 0.87
CA PRO A 104 9.18 4.45 0.29
C PRO A 104 9.43 4.61 -1.23
N SER A 105 10.36 3.82 -1.75
CA SER A 105 10.77 3.86 -3.15
C SER A 105 10.52 2.52 -3.86
N ILE A 106 10.37 2.57 -5.18
CA ILE A 106 10.33 1.41 -6.07
C ILE A 106 11.51 1.46 -7.04
N ALA A 107 12.27 0.37 -7.09
CA ALA A 107 13.38 0.22 -8.01
C ALA A 107 12.88 -0.14 -9.42
N LEU A 108 13.31 0.59 -10.44
CA LEU A 108 13.17 0.16 -11.83
C LEU A 108 14.37 -0.71 -12.20
N VAL A 109 14.08 -1.94 -12.65
CA VAL A 109 15.12 -2.91 -12.95
C VAL A 109 14.85 -3.54 -14.32
N LYS A 110 15.85 -3.52 -15.20
CA LYS A 110 15.77 -4.20 -16.49
C LYS A 110 15.91 -5.72 -16.30
N ARG A 111 15.04 -6.52 -16.94
CA ARG A 111 15.11 -8.00 -16.93
C ARG A 111 16.44 -8.54 -17.48
N GLY A 112 16.92 -8.02 -18.61
CA GLY A 112 18.20 -8.40 -19.21
C GLY A 112 19.41 -7.70 -18.58
N GLY A 113 20.44 -7.44 -19.39
CA GLY A 113 21.67 -6.75 -18.94
C GLY A 113 22.80 -7.71 -18.59
N ARG A 114 23.68 -7.29 -17.66
CA ARG A 114 24.91 -8.04 -17.31
C ARG A 114 24.64 -9.35 -16.56
N CYS A 115 23.49 -9.44 -15.90
CA CYS A 115 23.01 -10.58 -15.12
C CYS A 115 21.56 -10.87 -15.52
N ARG A 116 21.18 -12.15 -15.54
CA ARG A 116 19.86 -12.60 -16.01
C ARG A 116 18.96 -13.10 -14.88
N GLN A 117 19.52 -13.58 -13.78
CA GLN A 117 18.74 -14.10 -12.67
C GLN A 117 18.11 -12.98 -11.85
N TRP A 118 16.83 -13.13 -11.54
CA TRP A 118 16.12 -12.14 -10.72
C TRP A 118 16.58 -12.13 -9.28
N SER A 119 16.93 -13.30 -8.72
CA SER A 119 17.54 -13.39 -7.40
C SER A 119 18.78 -12.50 -7.27
N GLU A 120 19.68 -12.52 -8.27
CA GLU A 120 20.88 -11.67 -8.28
C GLU A 120 20.51 -10.18 -8.30
N LYS A 121 19.55 -9.80 -9.16
CA LYS A 121 19.08 -8.42 -9.27
C LYS A 121 18.46 -7.92 -7.98
N ILE A 122 17.54 -8.70 -7.42
CA ILE A 122 16.80 -8.35 -6.21
C ILE A 122 17.73 -8.31 -5.00
N SER A 123 18.69 -9.23 -4.89
CA SER A 123 19.72 -9.19 -3.85
C SER A 123 20.58 -7.92 -3.94
N THR A 124 20.91 -7.46 -5.15
CA THR A 124 21.65 -6.22 -5.37
C THR A 124 20.82 -5.00 -4.98
N VAL A 125 19.54 -4.96 -5.37
CA VAL A 125 18.61 -3.89 -4.98
C VAL A 125 18.53 -3.78 -3.46
N GLN A 126 18.29 -4.90 -2.77
CA GLN A 126 18.20 -4.95 -1.30
C GLN A 126 19.51 -4.51 -0.65
N ARG A 127 20.66 -5.05 -1.11
CA ARG A 127 21.99 -4.69 -0.59
C ARG A 127 22.28 -3.20 -0.72
N LEU A 128 21.99 -2.59 -1.88
CA LEU A 128 22.20 -1.16 -2.11
C LEU A 128 21.21 -0.32 -1.30
N SER A 129 19.95 -0.74 -1.23
CA SER A 129 18.94 -0.08 -0.39
C SER A 129 19.36 -0.05 1.08
N ASP A 130 19.88 -1.16 1.61
CA ASP A 130 20.30 -1.24 3.02
C ASP A 130 21.58 -0.45 3.27
N ALA A 131 22.56 -0.53 2.36
CA ALA A 131 23.84 0.16 2.49
C ALA A 131 23.67 1.69 2.47
N TYR A 132 22.77 2.20 1.64
CA TYR A 132 22.59 3.64 1.41
C TYR A 132 21.25 4.18 1.94
N ARG A 133 20.46 3.35 2.63
CA ARG A 133 19.15 3.69 3.22
C ARG A 133 18.10 4.20 2.22
N LEU A 134 18.11 3.70 0.97
CA LEU A 134 17.24 4.18 -0.12
C LEU A 134 15.73 3.84 0.02
N THR A 135 15.33 3.25 1.16
CA THR A 135 13.93 2.91 1.48
C THR A 135 13.17 2.16 0.37
N ILE A 136 13.88 1.30 -0.37
CA ILE A 136 13.29 0.53 -1.46
C ILE A 136 12.42 -0.58 -0.86
N THR A 137 11.13 -0.53 -1.17
CA THR A 137 10.13 -1.49 -0.66
C THR A 137 9.54 -2.38 -1.75
N ALA A 138 9.82 -2.06 -3.02
CA ALA A 138 9.47 -2.88 -4.16
C ALA A 138 10.48 -2.74 -5.30
N ALA A 139 10.50 -3.70 -6.21
CA ALA A 139 11.19 -3.65 -7.49
C ALA A 139 10.20 -3.93 -8.62
N MET A 140 10.24 -3.12 -9.66
CA MET A 140 9.53 -3.32 -10.92
C MET A 140 10.55 -3.79 -11.96
N ILE A 141 10.50 -5.08 -12.28
CA ILE A 141 11.27 -5.67 -13.36
C ILE A 141 10.53 -5.38 -14.67
N TYR A 142 11.14 -4.64 -15.58
CA TYR A 142 10.58 -4.40 -16.91
C TYR A 142 11.26 -5.26 -17.97
N ASP A 143 10.47 -5.74 -18.92
CA ASP A 143 10.98 -6.54 -20.03
C ASP A 143 11.97 -5.76 -20.90
N ASP A 144 12.92 -6.46 -21.52
CA ASP A 144 13.90 -5.90 -22.45
C ASP A 144 13.53 -6.17 -23.92
N ILE A 145 12.44 -6.87 -24.17
CA ILE A 145 11.87 -7.14 -25.49
C ILE A 145 10.61 -6.30 -25.68
N ALA A 146 10.57 -5.57 -26.80
CA ALA A 146 9.37 -4.85 -27.23
C ALA A 146 8.49 -5.78 -28.08
N TYR A 147 7.24 -5.94 -27.68
CA TYR A 147 6.24 -6.67 -28.44
C TYR A 147 5.19 -5.71 -29.01
N ASN A 148 4.85 -5.88 -30.29
CA ASN A 148 3.99 -4.93 -31.02
C ASN A 148 2.50 -5.06 -30.68
N ASP A 149 2.09 -6.20 -30.14
CA ASP A 149 0.74 -6.56 -29.74
C ASP A 149 0.48 -6.32 -28.24
N THR A 150 1.46 -5.81 -27.48
CA THR A 150 1.23 -5.40 -26.09
C THR A 150 0.22 -4.27 -26.04
N MET A 151 -0.88 -4.49 -25.32
CA MET A 151 -1.94 -3.52 -25.14
C MET A 151 -1.79 -2.79 -23.80
N LEU A 152 -1.73 -1.45 -23.87
CA LEU A 152 -1.79 -0.55 -22.73
C LEU A 152 -3.05 0.32 -22.86
N ILE A 153 -3.90 0.29 -21.84
CA ILE A 153 -5.06 1.18 -21.77
C ILE A 153 -4.81 2.21 -20.69
N GLN A 154 -5.05 3.47 -21.02
CA GLN A 154 -4.82 4.60 -20.13
C GLN A 154 -6.14 5.30 -19.85
N GLU A 155 -6.48 5.42 -18.58
CA GLU A 155 -7.70 6.08 -18.15
C GLU A 155 -7.40 7.11 -17.08
N ARG A 156 -8.13 8.23 -17.14
CA ARG A 156 -8.18 9.12 -15.99
C ARG A 156 -8.89 8.43 -14.83
N THR A 157 -8.46 8.79 -13.64
CA THR A 157 -8.82 8.16 -12.38
C THR A 157 -10.25 8.45 -11.93
N ASP A 158 -10.96 9.34 -12.63
CA ASP A 158 -12.40 9.58 -12.51
C ASP A 158 -13.27 8.53 -13.22
N ASN A 159 -12.72 7.69 -14.09
CA ASN A 159 -13.47 6.65 -14.78
C ASN A 159 -13.70 5.41 -13.90
N ALA A 160 -14.98 5.03 -13.75
CA ALA A 160 -15.42 3.86 -12.98
C ALA A 160 -15.36 2.54 -13.76
N SER A 161 -15.26 2.59 -15.09
CA SER A 161 -15.16 1.39 -15.92
C SER A 161 -13.75 0.80 -15.91
N TYR A 162 -13.65 -0.49 -16.26
CA TYR A 162 -12.41 -1.21 -16.44
C TYR A 162 -12.47 -1.99 -17.75
N PRO A 163 -11.34 -2.22 -18.41
CA PRO A 163 -11.34 -2.89 -19.68
C PRO A 163 -11.73 -4.36 -19.58
N GLN A 164 -12.18 -4.92 -20.69
CA GLN A 164 -12.37 -6.36 -20.83
C GLN A 164 -11.29 -6.85 -21.78
N TRP A 165 -10.62 -7.91 -21.40
CA TRP A 165 -9.62 -8.52 -22.25
C TRP A 165 -10.22 -9.70 -23.00
N THR A 166 -9.72 -9.92 -24.21
CA THR A 166 -10.24 -10.94 -25.12
C THR A 166 -9.62 -12.31 -24.93
N SER A 167 -8.49 -12.40 -24.21
CA SER A 167 -7.76 -13.63 -23.91
C SER A 167 -7.49 -13.72 -22.42
N ASP A 168 -7.76 -14.87 -21.81
CA ASP A 168 -7.48 -15.11 -20.39
C ASP A 168 -6.04 -15.59 -20.14
N HIS A 169 -5.21 -15.70 -21.18
CA HIS A 169 -3.85 -16.24 -21.08
C HIS A 169 -2.82 -15.36 -21.80
N LEU A 170 -1.66 -15.21 -21.16
CA LEU A 170 -0.46 -14.62 -21.75
C LEU A 170 0.37 -15.67 -22.48
N PRO A 171 1.04 -15.32 -23.61
CA PRO A 171 2.04 -16.17 -24.24
C PRO A 171 3.13 -16.61 -23.26
N SER A 172 3.70 -17.81 -23.44
CA SER A 172 4.70 -18.38 -22.52
C SER A 172 5.95 -17.50 -22.33
N ASN A 173 6.32 -16.73 -23.35
CA ASN A 173 7.43 -15.78 -23.32
C ASN A 173 7.06 -14.41 -22.72
N ARG A 174 5.86 -14.26 -22.16
CA ARG A 174 5.38 -13.08 -21.42
C ARG A 174 4.74 -13.44 -20.08
N ASN A 175 4.41 -14.72 -19.88
CA ASN A 175 3.93 -15.27 -18.64
C ASN A 175 5.10 -15.61 -17.72
N ILE A 176 5.11 -14.99 -16.56
CA ILE A 176 6.23 -15.03 -15.65
C ILE A 176 6.49 -16.38 -15.01
N SER A 177 5.41 -17.13 -14.80
CA SER A 177 5.44 -18.50 -14.27
C SER A 177 6.08 -19.48 -15.26
N LEU A 178 6.16 -19.11 -16.55
CA LEU A 178 6.71 -19.92 -17.64
C LEU A 178 8.13 -19.49 -18.06
N MET A 179 8.67 -18.37 -17.54
CA MET A 179 10.01 -17.83 -17.87
C MET A 179 11.18 -18.46 -17.08
N LYS A 180 11.17 -19.76 -16.80
CA LYS A 180 12.30 -20.43 -16.13
C LYS A 180 13.52 -20.48 -17.07
N PRO A 181 14.78 -20.31 -16.59
CA PRO A 181 15.23 -20.26 -15.18
C PRO A 181 15.45 -18.84 -14.62
N GLU A 182 15.22 -17.78 -15.39
CA GLU A 182 15.52 -16.40 -14.96
C GLU A 182 14.64 -15.94 -13.79
N SER A 183 13.43 -16.50 -13.69
CA SER A 183 12.38 -16.06 -12.77
C SER A 183 12.45 -16.59 -11.33
N THR A 184 13.58 -17.13 -10.90
CA THR A 184 13.72 -17.65 -9.53
C THR A 184 14.01 -16.53 -8.54
N ILE A 185 13.15 -16.39 -7.54
CA ILE A 185 13.34 -15.56 -6.36
C ILE A 185 13.33 -16.48 -5.14
N ASP A 186 14.19 -16.21 -4.15
CA ASP A 186 14.19 -16.90 -2.87
C ASP A 186 13.32 -16.12 -1.86
N PRO A 187 12.14 -16.65 -1.48
CA PRO A 187 11.25 -15.99 -0.53
C PRO A 187 11.86 -15.79 0.87
N GLY A 188 12.84 -16.61 1.25
CA GLY A 188 13.48 -16.53 2.56
C GLY A 188 14.42 -15.33 2.71
N THR A 189 14.96 -14.84 1.60
CA THR A 189 15.91 -13.73 1.56
C THR A 189 15.34 -12.45 0.95
N THR A 190 14.21 -12.56 0.24
CA THR A 190 13.54 -11.43 -0.40
C THR A 190 12.56 -10.75 0.56
N PHE A 191 12.79 -9.47 0.85
CA PHE A 191 11.94 -8.65 1.73
C PHE A 191 11.38 -7.39 1.07
N ILE A 192 11.41 -7.33 -0.27
CA ILE A 192 10.73 -6.31 -1.06
C ILE A 192 9.70 -6.97 -1.98
N ALA A 193 8.66 -6.25 -2.38
CA ALA A 193 7.77 -6.73 -3.43
C ALA A 193 8.48 -6.74 -4.78
N VAL A 194 8.06 -7.62 -5.68
CA VAL A 194 8.65 -7.75 -7.01
C VAL A 194 7.52 -7.89 -8.02
N TYR A 195 7.50 -6.98 -8.98
CA TYR A 195 6.51 -6.88 -10.03
C TYR A 195 7.16 -7.01 -11.40
N PHE A 196 6.40 -7.48 -12.38
CA PHE A 196 6.80 -7.56 -13.77
C PHE A 196 5.90 -6.69 -14.64
N VAL A 197 6.52 -5.95 -15.57
CA VAL A 197 5.81 -5.10 -16.55
C VAL A 197 6.41 -5.24 -17.95
N PRO A 198 5.62 -5.07 -19.02
CA PRO A 198 6.13 -5.09 -20.38
C PRO A 198 7.03 -3.89 -20.69
N TYR A 199 7.94 -4.05 -21.65
CA TYR A 199 8.78 -2.95 -22.15
C TYR A 199 7.95 -1.74 -22.58
N ALA A 200 6.78 -1.96 -23.20
CA ALA A 200 5.89 -0.89 -23.64
C ALA A 200 5.47 0.05 -22.50
N TYR A 201 5.27 -0.47 -21.29
CA TYR A 201 4.92 0.35 -20.13
C TYR A 201 6.12 1.19 -19.67
N MET A 202 7.31 0.60 -19.63
CA MET A 202 8.53 1.32 -19.29
C MET A 202 8.85 2.44 -20.29
N ASP A 203 8.70 2.15 -21.59
CA ASP A 203 8.88 3.12 -22.67
C ASP A 203 7.87 4.29 -22.58
N PHE A 204 6.62 3.99 -22.22
CA PHE A 204 5.61 5.00 -21.92
C PHE A 204 5.97 5.84 -20.68
N LEU A 205 6.38 5.20 -19.58
CA LEU A 205 6.77 5.86 -18.33
C LEU A 205 7.95 6.81 -18.57
N ASN A 206 8.95 6.36 -19.34
CA ASN A 206 10.13 7.15 -19.67
C ASN A 206 9.76 8.43 -20.43
N ARG A 207 9.01 8.30 -21.54
CA ARG A 207 8.61 9.45 -22.37
C ARG A 207 7.68 10.45 -21.68
N THR A 208 6.89 9.98 -20.73
CA THR A 208 5.76 10.76 -20.19
C THR A 208 6.03 11.30 -18.80
N TYR A 209 6.64 10.50 -17.93
CA TYR A 209 6.71 10.74 -16.49
C TYR A 209 8.13 10.90 -15.95
N LEU A 210 9.10 10.14 -16.48
CA LEU A 210 10.51 10.25 -16.04
C LEU A 210 11.25 11.40 -16.74
N GLN A 211 10.99 11.66 -18.02
CA GLN A 211 11.72 12.67 -18.80
C GLN A 211 11.20 14.12 -18.70
N LYS A 212 10.28 14.44 -17.77
CA LYS A 212 9.63 15.77 -17.76
C LYS A 212 9.86 16.57 -16.49
N ASN A 213 10.58 17.69 -16.69
CA ASN A 213 10.64 18.91 -15.88
C ASN A 213 11.53 18.88 -14.62
N PHE A 214 12.79 18.50 -14.78
CA PHE A 214 13.85 19.00 -13.91
C PHE A 214 14.04 20.50 -14.16
N GLN A 215 13.25 21.34 -13.49
CA GLN A 215 13.62 22.75 -13.39
C GLN A 215 14.82 22.83 -12.47
N ARG A 216 16.03 22.94 -13.05
CA ARG A 216 17.28 23.14 -12.30
C ARG A 216 17.34 24.45 -11.50
N ASN A 217 16.40 25.36 -11.75
CA ASN A 217 16.32 26.65 -11.07
C ASN A 217 15.32 26.58 -9.91
N GLY A 218 15.71 25.88 -8.84
CA GLY A 218 14.97 25.85 -7.59
C GLY A 218 15.20 24.57 -6.78
N THR A 219 14.77 24.60 -5.53
CA THR A 219 14.76 23.41 -4.65
C THR A 219 13.63 22.44 -4.99
N MET A 220 12.64 22.86 -5.78
CA MET A 220 11.45 22.08 -6.12
C MET A 220 11.70 21.11 -7.28
N GLN A 221 11.59 19.82 -7.02
CA GLN A 221 11.68 18.76 -8.03
C GLN A 221 10.38 17.97 -8.15
N THR A 222 10.12 17.45 -9.35
CA THR A 222 8.94 16.63 -9.66
C THR A 222 9.36 15.17 -9.75
N TYR A 223 8.70 14.31 -9.01
CA TYR A 223 8.92 12.88 -9.00
C TYR A 223 7.70 12.15 -9.52
N THR A 224 7.93 10.95 -10.04
CA THR A 224 6.87 10.02 -10.39
C THR A 224 6.62 9.09 -9.22
N GLN A 225 5.35 8.96 -8.85
CA GLN A 225 4.91 8.06 -7.79
C GLN A 225 4.01 6.98 -8.40
N LEU A 226 4.31 5.72 -8.08
CA LEU A 226 3.58 4.56 -8.56
C LEU A 226 2.88 3.84 -7.41
N THR A 227 1.68 3.33 -7.69
CA THR A 227 0.92 2.45 -6.79
C THR A 227 0.41 1.27 -7.61
N PHE A 228 0.65 0.05 -7.12
CA PHE A 228 0.35 -1.18 -7.82
C PHE A 228 -0.95 -1.79 -7.31
N PHE A 229 -1.82 -2.13 -8.25
CA PHE A 229 -3.10 -2.78 -7.99
C PHE A 229 -3.16 -4.07 -8.82
N LEU A 230 -2.40 -5.06 -8.37
CA LEU A 230 -2.21 -6.33 -9.06
C LEU A 230 -2.73 -7.47 -8.19
N TYR A 231 -3.34 -8.48 -8.81
CA TYR A 231 -3.81 -9.68 -8.12
C TYR A 231 -2.69 -10.72 -7.92
N GLU A 232 -2.90 -11.63 -6.97
CA GLU A 232 -1.92 -12.65 -6.56
C GLU A 232 -1.89 -13.86 -7.49
N ASP A 233 -3.02 -14.25 -8.08
CA ASP A 233 -3.07 -15.45 -8.93
C ASP A 233 -2.39 -15.23 -10.28
N HIS A 234 -1.41 -16.11 -10.52
CA HIS A 234 -0.76 -16.30 -11.80
C HIS A 234 -1.79 -16.71 -12.85
N PHE A 235 -1.64 -16.22 -14.09
CA PHE A 235 -2.39 -16.76 -15.23
C PHE A 235 -2.24 -18.29 -15.26
N ASN A 236 -3.33 -19.00 -14.95
CA ASN A 236 -3.32 -20.46 -14.82
C ASN A 236 -2.71 -21.10 -16.07
N THR A 237 -1.81 -22.06 -15.86
CA THR A 237 -1.26 -22.90 -16.92
C THR A 237 -2.41 -23.60 -17.67
N PRO A 238 -2.36 -23.73 -19.00
CA PRO A 238 -3.33 -24.54 -19.71
C PRO A 238 -3.28 -25.96 -19.14
N SER A 239 -4.39 -26.41 -18.56
CA SER A 239 -4.55 -27.78 -18.08
C SER A 239 -4.31 -28.72 -19.25
N ALA A 240 -3.39 -29.66 -19.06
CA ALA A 240 -3.29 -30.83 -19.92
C ALA A 240 -4.67 -31.52 -19.97
N PRO A 241 -5.05 -32.15 -21.09
CA PRO A 241 -6.37 -32.76 -21.22
C PRO A 241 -6.53 -33.86 -20.16
N ALA A 242 -7.67 -33.84 -19.49
CA ALA A 242 -8.04 -34.81 -18.48
C ALA A 242 -8.21 -36.18 -19.14
N ASP A 243 -7.22 -37.06 -18.99
CA ASP A 243 -7.41 -38.49 -19.18
C ASP A 243 -8.06 -39.07 -17.92
N SER A 244 -9.24 -39.61 -18.16
CA SER A 244 -10.09 -40.40 -17.29
C SER A 244 -9.36 -41.43 -16.45
N LEU A 245 -9.62 -41.47 -15.14
CA LEU A 245 -9.84 -42.72 -14.42
C LEU A 245 -10.92 -42.54 -13.35
N VAL A 246 -11.95 -43.36 -13.50
CA VAL A 246 -13.15 -43.51 -12.69
C VAL A 246 -12.87 -44.46 -11.52
N SER A 247 -13.38 -44.12 -10.33
CA SER A 247 -14.00 -45.04 -9.37
C SER A 247 -14.71 -44.17 -8.30
N ASP A 248 -16.04 -44.05 -8.30
CA ASP A 248 -17.03 -44.99 -7.74
C ASP A 248 -16.96 -44.97 -6.19
N GLN A 249 -18.00 -44.81 -5.36
CA GLN A 249 -19.45 -44.60 -5.43
C GLN A 249 -19.92 -44.39 -3.97
N GLY A 250 -21.10 -43.82 -3.76
CA GLY A 250 -21.80 -43.80 -2.47
C GLY A 250 -22.69 -42.56 -2.37
N ASP A 251 -23.71 -42.45 -3.21
CA ASP A 251 -25.07 -43.00 -3.04
C ASP A 251 -26.01 -41.98 -2.37
N ASP A 252 -26.88 -41.44 -3.23
CA ASP A 252 -28.31 -41.18 -3.08
C ASP A 252 -28.88 -40.54 -1.79
N ILE A 253 -29.61 -39.44 -1.99
CA ILE A 253 -31.08 -39.42 -1.90
C ILE A 253 -31.62 -38.30 -2.78
N HIS A 254 -32.47 -38.69 -3.72
CA HIS A 254 -33.39 -37.84 -4.47
C HIS A 254 -34.60 -37.54 -3.56
N ASP A 255 -35.10 -36.30 -3.55
CA ASP A 255 -36.56 -36.06 -3.52
C ASP A 255 -36.89 -34.61 -3.92
N ASP A 256 -37.55 -34.54 -5.07
CA ASP A 256 -38.61 -33.66 -5.57
C ASP A 256 -38.73 -32.18 -5.15
N ASP A 257 -38.78 -31.39 -6.22
CA ASP A 257 -39.27 -30.04 -6.44
C ASP A 257 -40.71 -29.81 -5.94
N ILE A 258 -40.95 -28.80 -5.09
CA ILE A 258 -42.17 -27.95 -5.09
C ILE A 258 -41.83 -26.52 -4.64
N ASP A 259 -42.14 -25.57 -5.52
CA ASP A 259 -42.30 -24.12 -5.35
C ASP A 259 -42.80 -23.60 -3.98
N GLY A 260 -42.21 -22.48 -3.52
CA GLY A 260 -42.87 -21.56 -2.58
C GLY A 260 -41.95 -20.80 -1.61
N LYS A 261 -41.53 -19.57 -1.96
CA LYS A 261 -40.91 -18.61 -1.00
C LYS A 261 -41.86 -18.37 0.19
N PRO A 262 -41.34 -18.30 1.43
CA PRO A 262 -41.10 -16.97 2.01
C PRO A 262 -39.91 -16.94 2.99
N THR A 263 -38.72 -16.51 2.55
CA THR A 263 -37.58 -16.26 3.46
C THR A 263 -37.22 -14.78 3.60
N TYR A 264 -37.82 -13.86 2.83
CA TYR A 264 -37.56 -12.42 2.94
C TYR A 264 -38.23 -11.74 4.14
N PHE A 265 -39.31 -12.30 4.68
CA PHE A 265 -40.05 -11.69 5.79
C PHE A 265 -39.23 -11.71 7.11
N VAL A 266 -38.45 -12.78 7.32
CA VAL A 266 -37.58 -12.91 8.50
C VAL A 266 -36.46 -11.85 8.48
N TYR A 267 -35.86 -11.61 7.32
CA TYR A 267 -34.85 -10.55 7.16
C TYR A 267 -35.42 -9.15 7.33
N PHE A 268 -36.67 -8.92 6.91
CA PHE A 268 -37.32 -7.63 7.08
C PHE A 268 -37.61 -7.32 8.56
N ILE A 269 -38.07 -8.32 9.32
CA ILE A 269 -38.28 -8.18 10.77
C ILE A 269 -36.95 -7.96 11.50
N ALA A 270 -35.92 -8.73 11.16
CA ALA A 270 -34.58 -8.57 11.74
C ALA A 270 -34.00 -7.18 11.43
N GLY A 271 -34.13 -6.70 10.19
CA GLY A 271 -33.69 -5.37 9.78
C GLY A 271 -34.43 -4.25 10.53
N ALA A 272 -35.75 -4.35 10.66
CA ALA A 272 -36.55 -3.38 11.40
C ALA A 272 -36.16 -3.33 12.90
N ALA A 273 -35.90 -4.49 13.51
CA ALA A 273 -35.47 -4.57 14.91
C ALA A 273 -34.11 -3.89 15.14
N VAL A 274 -33.15 -4.07 14.21
CA VAL A 274 -31.83 -3.40 14.28
C VAL A 274 -31.96 -1.89 14.16
N VAL A 275 -32.81 -1.40 13.24
CA VAL A 275 -33.04 0.05 13.06
C VAL A 275 -33.67 0.65 14.32
N ILE A 276 -34.65 -0.03 14.94
CA ILE A 276 -35.27 0.44 16.18
C ILE A 276 -34.23 0.50 17.31
N LEU A 277 -33.37 -0.52 17.44
CA LEU A 277 -32.34 -0.57 18.46
C LEU A 277 -31.31 0.57 18.31
N VAL A 278 -30.91 0.89 17.07
CA VAL A 278 -30.06 2.06 16.76
C VAL A 278 -30.74 3.37 17.13
N LEU A 279 -32.04 3.52 16.81
CA LEU A 279 -32.79 4.73 17.15
C LEU A 279 -32.94 4.91 18.66
N VAL A 280 -33.18 3.83 19.42
CA VAL A 280 -33.26 3.86 20.89
C VAL A 280 -31.91 4.25 21.50
N ILE A 281 -30.81 3.66 21.04
CA ILE A 281 -29.45 4.03 21.48
C ILE A 281 -29.18 5.50 21.16
N PHE A 282 -29.51 5.96 19.96
CA PHE A 282 -29.31 7.35 19.57
C PHE A 282 -30.16 8.31 20.43
N HIS A 283 -31.39 7.93 20.76
CA HIS A 283 -32.29 8.71 21.62
C HIS A 283 -31.78 8.76 23.06
N TRP A 284 -31.26 7.66 23.61
CA TRP A 284 -30.59 7.62 24.91
C TRP A 284 -29.29 8.41 24.93
N CYS A 285 -28.47 8.35 23.88
CA CYS A 285 -27.28 9.20 23.76
C CYS A 285 -27.63 10.69 23.61
N ARG A 286 -28.75 11.06 22.99
CA ARG A 286 -29.23 12.46 22.96
C ARG A 286 -29.84 12.87 24.30
N ALA A 287 -30.54 11.99 25.00
CA ALA A 287 -31.09 12.26 26.33
C ALA A 287 -29.98 12.44 27.38
N ALA A 288 -28.96 11.57 27.38
CA ALA A 288 -27.77 11.68 28.24
C ALA A 288 -26.95 12.95 27.96
N ARG A 289 -26.96 13.45 26.72
CA ARG A 289 -26.33 14.74 26.37
C ARG A 289 -27.14 15.96 26.81
N ARG A 290 -28.44 15.84 27.07
CA ARG A 290 -29.26 16.94 27.62
C ARG A 290 -29.10 17.11 29.12
N THR A 291 -28.67 16.07 29.84
CA THR A 291 -28.40 16.14 31.28
C THR A 291 -27.00 16.68 31.63
N MET A 292 -26.11 16.86 30.65
CA MET A 292 -24.74 17.39 30.85
C MET A 292 -24.53 18.82 30.33
N ALA A 293 -25.58 19.52 29.86
CA ALA A 293 -25.52 20.90 29.39
C ALA A 293 -25.91 21.93 30.47
N ARG A 294 -25.49 21.70 31.72
CA ARG A 294 -25.70 22.63 32.82
C ARG A 294 -24.54 22.56 33.81
N ASP A 295 -23.33 22.87 33.35
CA ASP A 295 -22.43 23.62 34.21
C ASP A 295 -21.35 24.41 33.44
N SER A 296 -21.16 25.63 33.93
CA SER A 296 -20.08 26.58 33.69
C SER A 296 -19.87 27.16 32.27
N ASN A 297 -20.65 28.21 32.04
CA ASN A 297 -20.27 29.40 31.32
C ASN A 297 -19.03 30.05 31.98
N SER A 298 -17.86 30.01 31.34
CA SER A 298 -16.75 30.92 31.63
C SER A 298 -15.81 31.02 30.43
N GLY A 299 -15.72 32.23 29.88
CA GLY A 299 -14.53 32.69 29.16
C GLY A 299 -14.62 32.77 27.64
N HIS A 300 -15.43 33.70 27.13
CA HIS A 300 -15.10 34.36 25.87
C HIS A 300 -13.79 35.13 26.06
N ASN A 301 -12.72 34.76 25.34
CA ASN A 301 -11.65 35.67 24.93
C ASN A 301 -10.90 35.11 23.71
N LEU A 302 -10.95 35.91 22.65
CA LEU A 302 -9.86 36.25 21.72
C LEU A 302 -9.42 35.23 20.65
N LEU A 303 -9.73 35.64 19.41
CA LEU A 303 -8.98 35.39 18.19
C LEU A 303 -7.47 35.57 18.45
N LEU A 304 -6.71 34.49 18.29
CA LEU A 304 -5.29 34.38 17.88
C LEU A 304 -4.77 33.02 18.37
N ASN A 305 -4.88 31.95 17.57
CA ASN A 305 -3.81 30.93 17.47
C ASN A 305 -4.07 29.93 16.33
N ASP A 306 -3.94 30.37 15.08
CA ASP A 306 -3.91 29.50 13.89
C ASP A 306 -2.48 28.91 13.69
N GLN A 307 -1.90 28.37 14.76
CA GLN A 307 -0.59 27.71 14.77
C GLN A 307 -0.52 26.43 15.62
N GLN A 308 -1.60 26.03 16.31
CA GLN A 308 -1.55 24.87 17.24
C GLN A 308 -2.04 23.53 16.67
N THR A 309 -2.66 23.49 15.49
CA THR A 309 -3.22 22.24 14.94
C THR A 309 -2.15 21.25 14.45
N THR A 310 -0.90 21.70 14.26
CA THR A 310 0.25 20.85 13.91
C THR A 310 0.93 20.19 15.12
N GLN A 311 0.52 20.54 16.36
CA GLN A 311 1.12 19.99 17.59
C GLN A 311 0.48 18.66 18.06
N HIS A 312 -0.30 17.94 17.24
CA HIS A 312 -1.09 16.78 17.70
C HIS A 312 -0.80 15.45 16.97
N LEU A 313 0.28 15.38 16.18
CA LEU A 313 0.69 14.19 15.43
C LEU A 313 2.10 13.75 15.87
N MET A 314 2.37 12.44 15.91
CA MET A 314 3.71 11.94 16.21
C MET A 314 4.57 11.92 14.94
N PRO A 315 5.77 12.52 14.94
CA PRO A 315 6.77 12.31 13.90
C PRO A 315 7.10 10.81 13.74
N PHE A 316 7.33 10.38 12.50
CA PHE A 316 7.59 8.98 12.19
C PHE A 316 8.85 8.43 12.89
N LEU A 317 9.85 9.29 13.13
CA LEU A 317 11.08 8.93 13.84
C LEU A 317 10.80 8.55 15.31
N ASP A 318 9.92 9.28 15.99
CA ASP A 318 9.55 9.02 17.39
C ASP A 318 8.66 7.79 17.56
N LEU A 319 7.94 7.42 16.50
CA LEU A 319 7.09 6.25 16.48
C LEU A 319 7.91 4.96 16.60
N HIS A 320 9.03 4.86 15.87
CA HIS A 320 9.93 3.70 15.89
C HIS A 320 10.68 3.52 17.21
N THR A 321 11.00 4.60 17.91
CA THR A 321 11.74 4.56 19.18
C THR A 321 10.83 4.22 20.38
N LEU A 322 9.56 4.61 20.34
CA LEU A 322 8.60 4.38 21.43
C LEU A 322 7.86 3.05 21.34
N CYS A 323 7.52 2.64 20.12
CA CYS A 323 6.59 1.54 19.90
C CYS A 323 7.19 0.58 18.87
N PRO A 324 8.28 -0.15 19.15
CA PRO A 324 8.95 -0.94 18.12
C PRO A 324 8.02 -1.92 17.41
N ILE A 325 8.32 -2.17 16.13
CA ILE A 325 7.62 -3.20 15.36
C ILE A 325 8.04 -4.56 15.92
N THR A 326 7.04 -5.39 16.23
CA THR A 326 7.23 -6.74 16.76
C THR A 326 6.37 -7.72 15.98
N THR A 327 6.64 -9.01 16.08
CA THR A 327 5.74 -10.06 15.56
C THR A 327 4.70 -10.44 16.61
N TYR A 328 3.47 -10.68 16.16
CA TYR A 328 2.41 -11.22 17.00
C TYR A 328 2.85 -12.57 17.58
N GLY A 329 2.57 -12.78 18.88
CA GLY A 329 3.07 -13.93 19.65
C GLY A 329 4.40 -13.69 20.38
N GLN A 330 5.19 -12.68 20.00
CA GLN A 330 6.46 -12.34 20.67
C GLN A 330 6.35 -11.17 21.67
N THR A 331 5.14 -10.63 21.87
CA THR A 331 4.90 -9.45 22.71
C THR A 331 3.58 -9.57 23.49
N SER A 332 3.55 -9.00 24.70
CA SER A 332 2.36 -8.98 25.55
C SER A 332 1.46 -7.79 25.19
N MET A 333 0.27 -8.06 24.64
CA MET A 333 -0.76 -7.05 24.34
C MET A 333 -2.12 -7.43 24.92
N THR A 334 -3.02 -6.45 25.05
CA THR A 334 -4.32 -6.61 25.72
C THR A 334 -5.46 -7.04 24.80
N ASN A 335 -5.23 -7.16 23.50
CA ASN A 335 -6.25 -7.46 22.49
C ASN A 335 -5.74 -8.47 21.44
N THR A 336 -6.66 -9.21 20.82
CA THR A 336 -6.38 -10.26 19.82
C THR A 336 -6.74 -9.89 18.38
N ALA A 337 -7.37 -8.73 18.18
CA ALA A 337 -7.73 -8.20 16.86
C ALA A 337 -7.42 -6.70 16.77
N CYS A 338 -7.17 -6.22 15.55
CA CYS A 338 -6.88 -4.81 15.31
C CYS A 338 -8.15 -3.97 15.35
N ALA A 339 -8.27 -3.04 16.29
CA ALA A 339 -9.44 -2.16 16.39
C ALA A 339 -9.55 -1.09 15.28
N ILE A 340 -8.65 -1.08 14.29
CA ILE A 340 -8.68 -0.18 13.13
C ILE A 340 -9.21 -0.89 11.89
N CYS A 341 -8.60 -2.02 11.49
CA CYS A 341 -9.07 -2.80 10.34
C CYS A 341 -10.09 -3.88 10.68
N LEU A 342 -10.28 -4.17 11.98
CA LEU A 342 -11.19 -5.19 12.52
C LEU A 342 -10.79 -6.65 12.21
N ASP A 343 -9.58 -6.87 11.69
CA ASP A 343 -9.04 -8.22 11.46
C ASP A 343 -8.37 -8.80 12.71
N ASP A 344 -8.48 -10.12 12.88
CA ASP A 344 -7.75 -10.89 13.88
C ASP A 344 -6.23 -10.88 13.60
N PHE A 345 -5.42 -10.85 14.65
CA PHE A 345 -3.98 -11.05 14.50
C PHE A 345 -3.67 -12.51 14.20
N LYS A 346 -2.75 -12.73 13.25
CA LYS A 346 -2.22 -14.06 12.93
C LYS A 346 -0.77 -14.14 13.36
N ASP A 347 -0.31 -15.35 13.65
CA ASP A 347 1.11 -15.61 13.91
C ASP A 347 1.96 -15.04 12.75
N ASP A 348 3.12 -14.46 13.08
CA ASP A 348 4.03 -13.75 12.16
C ASP A 348 3.56 -12.39 11.61
N PHE A 349 2.42 -11.85 12.05
CA PHE A 349 2.01 -10.49 11.70
C PHE A 349 2.85 -9.44 12.41
N PHE A 350 3.24 -8.39 11.70
CA PHE A 350 3.87 -7.24 12.32
C PHE A 350 2.84 -6.37 13.03
N VAL A 351 3.04 -6.26 14.33
CA VAL A 351 2.19 -5.51 15.25
C VAL A 351 3.02 -4.46 15.95
N ARG A 352 2.39 -3.32 16.17
CA ARG A 352 2.93 -2.26 17.02
C ARG A 352 2.10 -2.22 18.29
N VAL A 353 2.79 -2.39 19.42
CA VAL A 353 2.19 -2.31 20.75
C VAL A 353 2.49 -0.92 21.29
N LEU A 354 1.42 -0.18 21.61
CA LEU A 354 1.55 1.16 22.18
C LEU A 354 1.98 1.08 23.66
N PRO A 355 2.44 2.18 24.29
CA PRO A 355 2.85 2.15 25.70
C PRO A 355 1.70 1.77 26.65
N CYS A 356 0.46 2.01 26.23
CA CYS A 356 -0.75 1.55 26.90
C CYS A 356 -1.08 0.05 26.70
N ARG A 357 -0.21 -0.72 26.04
CA ARG A 357 -0.29 -2.16 25.74
C ARG A 357 -1.38 -2.62 24.76
N HIS A 358 -2.05 -1.70 24.08
CA HIS A 358 -2.90 -2.04 22.95
C HIS A 358 -2.08 -2.32 21.69
N GLY A 359 -2.36 -3.44 21.04
CA GLY A 359 -1.73 -3.88 19.80
C GLY A 359 -2.54 -3.51 18.56
N TYR A 360 -1.85 -3.22 17.46
CA TYR A 360 -2.43 -2.92 16.15
C TYR A 360 -1.51 -3.41 15.03
N CYS A 361 -2.06 -3.66 13.83
CA CYS A 361 -1.23 -3.82 12.64
C CYS A 361 -0.42 -2.55 12.41
N THR A 362 0.87 -2.69 12.09
CA THR A 362 1.78 -1.55 11.87
C THR A 362 1.21 -0.56 10.86
N ALA A 363 0.75 -1.05 9.71
CA ALA A 363 0.15 -0.24 8.64
C ALA A 363 -1.06 0.59 9.14
N CYS A 364 -1.87 0.05 10.05
CA CYS A 364 -3.04 0.73 10.56
C CYS A 364 -2.69 1.84 11.56
N ILE A 365 -1.86 1.52 12.56
CA ILE A 365 -1.60 2.44 13.67
C ILE A 365 -0.56 3.51 13.32
N ASP A 366 0.36 3.23 12.40
CA ASP A 366 1.35 4.20 11.95
C ASP A 366 0.67 5.36 11.24
N VAL A 367 -0.29 5.06 10.36
CA VAL A 367 -1.14 6.08 9.72
C VAL A 367 -1.96 6.84 10.76
N TRP A 368 -2.53 6.15 11.74
CA TRP A 368 -3.32 6.79 12.79
C TRP A 368 -2.49 7.81 13.59
N LEU A 369 -1.34 7.40 14.11
CA LEU A 369 -0.51 8.22 14.99
C LEU A 369 0.21 9.36 14.27
N THR A 370 0.53 9.17 12.99
CA THR A 370 1.24 10.18 12.19
C THR A 370 0.32 11.14 11.44
N LYS A 371 -0.93 10.73 11.13
CA LYS A 371 -1.83 11.54 10.28
C LYS A 371 -3.16 11.89 10.94
N LYS A 372 -3.56 11.23 12.03
CA LYS A 372 -4.91 11.39 12.60
C LYS A 372 -4.92 11.85 14.05
N SER A 373 -4.19 11.20 14.95
CA SER A 373 -4.15 11.55 16.38
C SER A 373 -3.03 10.79 17.09
N SER A 374 -2.31 11.45 18.00
CA SER A 374 -1.35 10.79 18.92
C SER A 374 -2.00 9.89 19.99
N LEU A 375 -3.34 9.88 20.09
CA LEU A 375 -4.07 9.14 21.10
C LEU A 375 -4.36 7.70 20.64
N CYS A 376 -4.21 6.75 21.56
CA CYS A 376 -4.60 5.35 21.35
C CYS A 376 -6.08 5.26 20.89
N PRO A 377 -6.38 4.57 19.78
CA PRO A 377 -7.75 4.38 19.31
C PRO A 377 -8.69 3.75 20.35
N ILE A 378 -8.18 2.84 21.18
CA ILE A 378 -8.96 2.12 22.20
C ILE A 378 -9.13 2.97 23.46
N CYS A 379 -8.04 3.31 24.15
CA CYS A 379 -8.11 3.90 25.50
C CYS A 379 -7.82 5.41 25.56
N LYS A 380 -7.53 6.06 24.43
CA LYS A 380 -7.20 7.49 24.33
C LYS A 380 -5.93 7.93 25.08
N TYR A 381 -5.11 6.99 25.54
CA TYR A 381 -3.77 7.29 26.08
C TYR A 381 -2.93 8.07 25.05
N ASP A 382 -2.30 9.18 25.47
CA ASP A 382 -1.42 9.98 24.59
C ASP A 382 -0.05 9.31 24.48
N CYS A 383 0.26 8.78 23.31
CA CYS A 383 1.49 8.02 23.08
C CYS A 383 2.75 8.88 23.21
N ARG A 384 2.64 10.21 23.15
CA ARG A 384 3.77 11.14 23.36
C ARG A 384 4.16 11.29 24.81
N SER A 385 3.25 11.04 25.75
CA SER A 385 3.56 11.13 27.19
C SER A 385 4.67 10.17 27.62
N ALA A 386 4.90 9.11 26.83
CA ALA A 386 6.01 8.18 26.99
C ALA A 386 7.38 8.74 26.51
N LEU A 387 7.41 9.78 25.66
CA LEU A 387 8.66 10.47 25.27
C LEU A 387 9.19 11.34 26.40
N SER A 388 8.31 12.15 26.99
CA SER A 388 8.64 13.06 28.10
C SER A 388 9.12 12.33 29.36
N ALA A 389 8.67 11.09 29.58
CA ALA A 389 9.13 10.26 30.70
C ALA A 389 10.54 9.67 30.51
N LYS A 390 11.07 9.68 29.27
CA LYS A 390 12.38 9.11 28.95
C LYS A 390 13.51 10.16 29.03
N GLU A 391 13.18 11.43 28.77
CA GLU A 391 14.12 12.56 28.88
C GLU A 391 14.49 12.87 30.34
N GLU A 392 13.54 12.81 31.28
CA GLU A 392 13.82 13.02 32.71
C GLU A 392 14.77 11.98 33.34
N HIS A 393 14.89 10.78 32.74
CA HIS A 393 15.78 9.73 33.26
C HIS A 393 17.21 9.84 32.73
N GLN A 394 17.46 10.71 31.74
CA GLN A 394 18.77 10.85 31.09
C GLN A 394 19.58 12.06 31.63
N ASP A 395 18.94 12.96 32.37
CA ASP A 395 19.57 14.11 33.05
C ASP A 395 19.96 13.83 34.52
N VAL A 396 19.82 12.59 35.01
CA VAL A 396 20.10 12.19 36.41
C VAL A 396 21.23 11.14 36.51
N VAL A 397 22.09 11.02 35.50
CA VAL A 397 23.28 10.13 35.54
C VAL A 397 24.57 10.91 35.38
#